data_AF-A0A819DQY9-F1
#
_entry.id   AF-A0A819DQY9-F1
#
_cell.length_a   1.000
_cell.length_b   1.000
_cell.length_c   1.000
_cell.angle_alpha   90.00
_cell.angle_beta   90.00
_cell.angle_gamma   90.00
#
_symmetry.space_group_name_H-M   'P 1'
#
loop_
_entity.id
_entity.type
_entity.pdbx_description
1 polymer ?
#
loop_
_entity_poly.entity_id
_entity_poly.type
_entity_poly.pdbx_seq_one_letter_code
_entity_poly.pdbx_strand_id
1 'polypeptide(L)' 'NGTFVGESAFTLGFGSSPISLAVVDLNNDKQLDFAVVNEGTDNLKILLETC' A
#
# COMPACT_ATOMS: atom_id res chain seq x y z
N ASN A 1 -1.76 23.20 1.96
CA ASN A 1 -1.31 22.73 0.63
C ASN A 1 -0.33 21.61 0.83
N GLY A 2 -0.76 20.35 0.70
CA GLY A 2 0.15 19.21 0.77
C GLY A 2 0.97 19.14 -0.51
N THR A 3 2.29 19.14 -0.39
CA THR A 3 3.20 18.89 -1.52
C THR A 3 3.57 17.42 -1.49
N PHE A 4 3.22 16.67 -2.53
CA PHE A 4 3.70 15.30 -2.70
C PHE A 4 5.17 15.39 -3.14
N VAL A 5 6.10 15.11 -2.21
CA VAL A 5 7.55 15.16 -2.46
C VAL A 5 8.09 13.74 -2.38
N GLY A 6 8.67 13.23 -3.48
CA GLY A 6 9.15 11.85 -3.59
C GLY A 6 8.04 10.87 -3.93
N GLU A 7 8.10 10.29 -5.13
CA GLU A 7 7.24 9.17 -5.51
C GLU A 7 7.93 7.87 -5.11
N SER A 8 7.28 7.08 -4.24
CA SER A 8 7.62 5.68 -4.03
C SER A 8 6.63 4.83 -4.80
N ALA A 9 7.11 4.15 -5.85
CA ALA A 9 6.26 3.33 -6.71
C ALA A 9 6.10 1.93 -6.11
N PHE A 10 4.86 1.57 -5.77
CA PHE A 10 4.51 0.22 -5.32
C PHE A 10 3.73 -0.51 -6.43
N THR A 11 4.33 -1.55 -7.03
CA THR A 11 3.71 -2.30 -8.13
C THR A 11 2.88 -3.49 -7.65
N LEU A 12 1.63 -3.54 -8.09
CA LEU A 12 0.73 -4.68 -7.83
C LEU A 12 1.00 -5.86 -8.78
N GLY A 13 1.67 -5.62 -9.92
CA GLY A 13 1.94 -6.63 -10.94
C GLY A 13 0.84 -6.71 -12.02
N PHE A 14 1.10 -7.50 -13.07
CA PHE A 14 0.17 -7.70 -14.18
C PHE A 14 -1.10 -8.44 -13.72
N GLY A 15 -2.25 -8.11 -14.31
CA GLY A 15 -3.55 -8.69 -13.94
C GLY A 15 -4.14 -8.14 -12.63
N SER A 16 -3.54 -7.10 -12.06
CA SER A 16 -4.07 -6.46 -10.86
C SER A 16 -5.40 -5.74 -11.11
N SER A 17 -6.37 -5.98 -10.22
CA SER A 17 -7.63 -5.26 -10.09
C SER A 17 -7.86 -4.97 -8.60
N PRO A 18 -7.19 -3.94 -8.03
CA PRO A 18 -7.36 -3.58 -6.63
C PRO A 18 -8.79 -3.08 -6.36
N ILE A 19 -9.40 -3.58 -5.29
CA ILE A 19 -10.79 -3.24 -4.92
C ILE A 19 -10.88 -2.43 -3.63
N SER A 20 -9.82 -2.43 -2.80
CA SER A 20 -9.81 -1.71 -1.53
C SER A 20 -8.38 -1.40 -1.07
N LEU A 21 -8.25 -0.31 -0.32
CA LEU A 21 -7.01 0.16 0.33
C LEU A 21 -7.32 0.52 1.79
N ALA A 22 -6.42 0.17 2.71
CA ALA A 22 -6.41 0.65 4.09
C ALA A 22 -5.07 1.30 4.42
N VAL A 23 -5.09 2.31 5.29
CA VAL A 23 -3.91 3.04 5.78
C VAL A 23 -3.95 3.05 7.31
N VAL A 24 -3.02 2.34 7.93
CA VAL A 24 -2.92 2.18 9.40
C VAL A 24 -1.53 1.66 9.76
N ASP A 25 -1.04 1.96 10.95
CA ASP A 25 0.16 1.32 11.50
C ASP A 25 -0.16 -0.16 11.80
N LEU A 26 0.37 -1.07 10.97
CA LEU A 26 0.13 -2.51 11.03
C LEU A 26 1.23 -3.25 11.81
N ASN A 27 2.42 -2.68 11.91
CA ASN A 27 3.60 -3.32 12.54
C ASN A 27 4.02 -2.69 13.89
N ASN A 28 3.29 -1.65 14.34
CA ASN A 28 3.49 -0.89 15.57
C ASN A 28 4.84 -0.12 15.62
N ASP A 29 5.29 0.40 14.47
CA ASP A 29 6.50 1.23 14.36
C ASP A 29 6.25 2.74 14.35
N LYS A 30 4.97 3.16 14.45
CA LYS A 30 4.47 4.54 14.41
C LYS A 30 4.50 5.20 13.03
N GLN A 31 4.71 4.44 11.96
CA GLN A 31 4.52 4.89 10.60
C GLN A 31 3.23 4.32 10.02
N LEU A 32 2.68 5.00 9.01
CA LEU A 32 1.46 4.55 8.36
C LEU A 32 1.83 3.55 7.27
N ASP A 33 1.32 2.33 7.41
CA ASP A 33 1.46 1.27 6.41
C ASP A 33 0.27 1.27 5.45
N PHE A 34 0.43 0.58 4.32
CA PHE A 34 -0.61 0.42 3.31
C PHE A 34 -0.95 -1.05 3.13
N ALA A 35 -2.25 -1.37 3.11
CA ALA A 35 -2.75 -2.69 2.76
C ALA A 35 -3.71 -2.62 1.57
N VAL A 36 -3.40 -3.34 0.49
CA VAL A 36 -4.16 -3.37 -0.76
C VAL A 36 -4.76 -4.75 -0.98
N VAL A 37 -6.08 -4.82 -1.13
CA VAL A 37 -6.79 -6.05 -1.54
C VAL A 37 -6.97 -6.03 -3.05
N ASN A 38 -6.52 -7.09 -3.71
CA ASN A 38 -6.50 -7.20 -5.15
C ASN A 38 -7.29 -8.43 -5.63
N GLU A 39 -8.45 -8.19 -6.21
CA GLU A 39 -9.35 -9.22 -6.74
C GLU A 39 -8.76 -9.89 -7.99
N GLY A 40 -8.11 -9.11 -8.86
CA GLY A 40 -7.61 -9.61 -10.14
C GLY A 40 -6.52 -10.69 -10.02
N THR A 41 -5.75 -10.64 -8.93
CA THR A 41 -4.69 -11.61 -8.62
C THR A 41 -4.96 -12.44 -7.36
N ASP A 42 -6.15 -12.32 -6.77
CA ASP A 42 -6.57 -12.97 -5.52
C ASP A 42 -5.51 -12.89 -4.40
N ASN A 43 -4.99 -11.68 -4.15
CA ASN A 43 -3.98 -11.47 -3.11
C ASN A 43 -4.17 -10.17 -2.32
N LEU A 44 -3.54 -10.15 -1.15
CA LEU A 44 -3.34 -8.98 -0.32
C LEU A 44 -1.86 -8.59 -0.44
N LYS A 45 -1.59 -7.31 -0.68
CA LYS A 45 -0.24 -6.76 -0.57
C LYS A 45 -0.16 -5.74 0.56
N ILE A 46 0.89 -5.85 1.38
CA ILE A 46 1.18 -4.90 2.47
C ILE A 46 2.49 -4.21 2.15
N LEU A 47 2.50 -2.89 2.19
CA LEU A 47 3.70 -2.05 2.16
C LEU A 47 3.92 -1.50 3.56
N LEU A 48 5.03 -1.90 4.17
CA LEU A 48 5.48 -1.36 5.45
C LEU A 48 6.37 -0.15 5.18
N GLU A 49 5.98 1.01 5.69
CA GLU A 49 6.81 2.20 5.59
C GLU A 49 7.84 2.15 6.73
N THR A 50 9.12 2.11 6.39
CA THR A 50 10.21 2.06 7.38
C THR A 50 11.08 3.31 7.26
N CYS A 51 11.29 4.03 8.37
CA CYS A 51 12.24 5.15 8.47
C CYS A 51 13.70 4.68 8.34
#